data_AF-A0A2J0LH52-F1
#
_entry.id   AF-A0A2J0LH52-F1
#
_cell.length_a   1.000
_cell.length_b   1.000
_cell.length_c   1.000
_cell.angle_alpha   90.00
_cell.angle_beta   90.00
_cell.angle_gamma   90.00
#
_symmetry.space_group_name_H-M   'P 1'
#
loop_
_entity.id
_entity.type
_entity.pdbx_description
1 polymer ?
#
loop_
_entity_poly.entity_id
_entity_poly.type
_entity_poly.pdbx_seq_one_letter_code
_entity_poly.pdbx_strand_id
1 'polypeptide(L)' 'MQIHPIKNILVISLTSLGDVILTLPVVDALHHGCPQANITLVAGPKSAPLFRENPLITFVACNKRASLKEKIRFIR' A
#
# COMPACT_ATOMS: atom_id res chain seq x y z
N MET A 1 -26.31 13.42 3.09
CA MET A 1 -25.23 12.48 3.44
C MET A 1 -23.90 13.20 3.23
N GLN A 2 -23.23 13.65 4.29
CA GLN A 2 -21.88 14.21 4.17
C GLN A 2 -20.88 13.07 4.06
N ILE A 3 -20.41 12.79 2.84
CA ILE A 3 -19.32 11.85 2.60
C ILE A 3 -18.05 12.57 3.06
N HIS A 4 -17.49 12.12 4.18
CA HIS A 4 -16.22 12.67 4.66
C HIS A 4 -15.13 12.38 3.61
N PRO A 5 -14.28 13.36 3.27
CA PRO A 5 -13.21 13.14 2.31
C PRO A 5 -12.29 12.03 2.83
N ILE A 6 -12.05 11.02 1.99
CA ILE A 6 -11.17 9.91 2.34
C ILE A 6 -9.74 10.46 2.44
N LYS A 7 -9.15 10.38 3.63
CA LYS A 7 -7.80 10.90 3.90
C LYS A 7 -6.71 9.84 3.81
N ASN A 8 -7.04 8.58 4.06
CA ASN A 8 -6.04 7.50 4.10
C ASN A 8 -6.62 6.25 3.43
N ILE A 9 -5.87 5.68 2.50
CA ILE A 9 -6.23 4.48 1.74
C ILE A 9 -5.12 3.45 1.92
N LEU A 10 -5.48 2.26 2.40
CA LEU A 10 -4.55 1.15 2.57
C LEU A 10 -4.83 0.09 1.50
N VAL A 11 -3.85 -0.15 0.65
CA VAL A 11 -3.89 -1.20 -0.37
C VAL A 11 -3.02 -2.36 0.11
N ILE A 12 -3.58 -3.56 0.20
CA ILE A 12 -2.86 -4.75 0.69
C ILE A 12 -2.76 -5.76 -0.45
N SER A 13 -1.55 -5.94 -0.98
CA SER A 13 -1.23 -6.92 -2.02
C SER A 13 -0.10 -7.82 -1.53
N LEU A 14 -0.45 -8.80 -0.69
CA LEU A 14 0.54 -9.72 -0.11
C LEU A 14 0.92 -10.87 -1.06
N THR A 15 0.52 -10.81 -2.32
CA THR A 15 0.64 -11.89 -3.30
C THR A 15 1.96 -11.80 -4.06
N SER A 16 2.06 -12.39 -5.26
CA SER A 16 3.30 -12.41 -6.02
C SER A 16 3.67 -11.01 -6.54
N LEU A 17 4.90 -10.84 -7.06
CA LEU A 17 5.29 -9.56 -7.68
C LEU A 17 4.34 -9.16 -8.82
N GLY A 18 3.82 -10.14 -9.57
CA GLY A 18 2.88 -9.89 -10.66
C GLY A 18 1.60 -9.22 -10.19
N ASP A 19 1.02 -9.71 -9.11
CA ASP A 19 -0.20 -9.14 -8.54
C ASP A 19 0.01 -7.71 -8.03
N VAL A 20 1.19 -7.41 -7.48
CA VAL A 20 1.56 -6.07 -7.04
C VAL A 20 1.65 -5.10 -8.23
N ILE A 21 2.18 -5.55 -9.36
CA ILE A 21 2.20 -4.76 -10.59
C ILE A 21 0.77 -4.53 -11.10
N LEU A 22 -0.09 -5.55 -11.06
CA LEU A 22 -1.50 -5.43 -11.44
C LEU A 22 -2.30 -4.47 -10.55
N THR A 23 -1.83 -4.19 -9.32
CA THR A 23 -2.44 -3.18 -8.44
C THR A 23 -2.04 -1.73 -8.73
N LEU A 24 -1.01 -1.48 -9.54
CA LEU A 24 -0.59 -0.12 -9.90
C LEU A 24 -1.70 0.74 -10.55
N PRO A 25 -2.44 0.28 -11.58
CA PRO A 25 -3.51 1.09 -12.18
C PRO A 25 -4.66 1.37 -11.20
N VAL A 26 -4.87 0.48 -10.21
CA VAL A 26 -5.86 0.71 -9.15
C VAL A 26 -5.40 1.86 -8.25
N VAL A 27 -4.13 1.89 -7.87
CA VAL A 27 -3.56 2.98 -7.08
C VAL A 27 -3.63 4.31 -7.84
N ASP A 28 -3.35 4.30 -9.13
CA ASP A 28 -3.46 5.48 -9.99
C ASP A 28 -4.90 6.02 -10.05
N ALA A 29 -5.88 5.14 -10.27
CA ALA A 29 -7.30 5.51 -10.24
C ALA A 29 -7.74 6.06 -8.87
N LEU A 30 -7.22 5.49 -7.78
CA LEU A 30 -7.50 5.98 -6.42
C LEU A 30 -6.88 7.36 -6.18
N HIS A 31 -5.67 7.61 -6.65
CA HIS A 31 -5.03 8.91 -6.56
C HIS A 31 -5.83 9.97 -7.34
N HIS A 32 -6.30 9.65 -8.55
CA HIS A 32 -7.14 10.54 -9.33
C HIS A 32 -8.53 10.79 -8.72
N GLY A 33 -9.15 9.76 -8.14
CA GLY A 33 -10.46 9.86 -7.50
C GLY A 33 -10.43 10.48 -6.09
N CYS A 34 -9.29 10.42 -5.41
CA CYS A 34 -9.07 10.92 -4.05
C CYS A 34 -7.71 11.63 -3.94
N PRO A 35 -7.53 12.80 -4.58
CA PRO A 35 -6.23 13.48 -4.66
C PRO A 35 -5.67 13.97 -3.33
N GLN A 36 -6.49 13.98 -2.26
CA GLN A 36 -6.06 14.34 -0.91
C GLN A 36 -5.82 13.13 0.00
N ALA A 37 -5.99 11.91 -0.53
CA ALA A 37 -5.78 10.69 0.23
C ALA A 37 -4.31 10.28 0.21
N ASN A 38 -3.76 9.95 1.38
CA ASN A 38 -2.49 9.27 1.49
C ASN A 38 -2.69 7.79 1.16
N ILE A 39 -1.99 7.30 0.14
CA ILE A 39 -2.08 5.89 -0.28
C ILE A 39 -0.89 5.12 0.26
N THR A 40 -1.18 4.08 1.04
CA THR A 40 -0.18 3.16 1.59
C THR A 40 -0.33 1.80 0.94
N LEU A 41 0.73 1.29 0.30
CA LEU A 41 0.76 -0.05 -0.31
C LEU A 41 1.54 -1.02 0.58
N VAL A 42 0.86 -2.04 1.09
CA VAL A 42 1.46 -3.12 1.86
C VAL A 42 1.65 -4.32 0.93
N ALA A 43 2.91 -4.70 0.70
CA ALA A 43 3.23 -5.85 -0.13
C ALA A 43 4.48 -6.60 0.33
N GLY A 44 4.77 -7.73 -0.30
CA GLY A 44 5.94 -8.53 0.03
C GLY A 44 7.25 -7.75 -0.16
N PRO A 45 8.30 -8.01 0.65
CA PRO A 45 9.55 -7.25 0.63
C PRO A 45 10.26 -7.28 -0.73
N LYS A 46 10.03 -8.32 -1.54
CA LYS A 46 10.57 -8.43 -2.91
C LYS A 46 10.08 -7.33 -3.85
N SER A 47 8.91 -6.75 -3.59
CA SER A 47 8.34 -5.68 -4.39
C SER A 47 8.80 -4.28 -3.96
N ALA A 48 9.45 -4.15 -2.79
CA ALA A 48 9.91 -2.86 -2.26
C ALA A 48 10.73 -2.02 -3.25
N PRO A 49 11.64 -2.58 -4.06
CA PRO A 49 12.41 -1.79 -5.02
C PRO A 49 11.55 -1.11 -6.09
N LEU A 50 10.38 -1.65 -6.43
CA LEU A 50 9.49 -1.06 -7.44
C LEU A 50 8.82 0.24 -6.97
N PHE A 51 8.66 0.42 -5.66
CA PHE A 51 7.91 1.52 -5.07
C PHE A 51 8.78 2.51 -4.31
N ARG A 52 10.07 2.22 -4.13
CA ARG A 52 11.00 3.07 -3.35
C ARG A 52 11.08 4.50 -3.89
N GLU A 53 11.00 4.67 -5.20
CA GLU A 53 11.11 5.97 -5.88
C GLU A 53 9.74 6.58 -6.23
N ASN A 54 8.63 5.97 -5.81
CA ASN A 54 7.30 6.49 -6.16
C ASN A 54 6.81 7.47 -5.08
N PRO A 55 6.75 8.79 -5.35
CA PRO A 55 6.33 9.78 -4.36
C PRO A 55 4.84 9.72 -4.02
N LEU A 56 4.04 9.04 -4.85
CA LEU A 56 2.59 8.94 -4.69
C LEU A 56 2.17 7.82 -3.73
N ILE A 57 3.09 6.91 -3.38
CA ILE A 57 2.77 5.69 -2.65
C ILE A 57 3.71 5.52 -1.47
N THR A 58 3.17 5.45 -0.27
CA THR A 58 3.92 4.99 0.90
C THR A 58 4.00 3.46 0.88
N PHE A 59 5.17 2.91 0.59
CA PHE A 59 5.36 1.45 0.56
C PHE A 59 5.69 0.87 1.93
N VAL A 60 5.03 -0.25 2.26
CA VAL A 60 5.25 -1.00 3.49
C VAL A 60 5.57 -2.46 3.15
N ALA A 61 6.77 -2.88 3.48
CA ALA A 61 7.17 -4.27 3.37
C ALA A 61 6.51 -5.11 4.47
N CYS A 62 5.61 -6.02 4.11
CA CYS A 62 5.06 -7.01 5.01
C CYS A 62 5.56 -8.41 4.64
N ASN A 63 6.35 -9.01 5.52
CA ASN A 63 6.86 -10.34 5.30
C ASN A 63 5.79 -11.37 5.73
N LYS A 64 5.21 -12.10 4.78
CA LYS A 64 4.18 -13.14 5.06
C LYS A 64 4.65 -14.23 6.05
N ARG A 65 5.97 -14.43 6.19
CA ARG A 65 6.59 -15.40 7.12
C ARG A 65 7.13 -14.76 8.41
N ALA A 66 6.93 -13.44 8.59
CA ALA A 66 7.28 -12.77 9.82
C ALA A 66 6.36 -13.20 10.96
N SER A 67 6.96 -13.49 12.11
CA SER A 67 6.24 -13.81 13.34
C SER A 67 5.30 -12.66 13.75
N LEU A 68 4.23 -12.96 14.48
CA LEU A 68 3.27 -11.98 15.02
C LEU A 68 3.96 -10.79 15.74
N LYS A 69 5.18 -10.97 16.27
CA LYS A 69 5.98 -9.91 16.91
C LYS A 69 6.34 -8.75 15.97
N GLU A 70 6.59 -9.00 14.68
CA GLU A 70 6.86 -7.90 13.72
C GLU A 70 5.58 -7.19 13.29
N LYS A 71 4.44 -7.89 13.26
CA LYS A 71 3.12 -7.27 13.01
C LYS A 71 2.72 -6.30 14.11
N ILE A 72 3.06 -6.61 15.37
CA ILE A 72 2.75 -5.73 16.53
C ILE A 72 3.61 -4.46 16.50
N ARG A 73 4.82 -4.50 15.94
CA ARG A 73 5.68 -3.31 15.77
C ARG A 73 5.12 -2.32 14.74
N PHE A 74 4.22 -2.75 13.85
CA PHE A 74 3.59 -1.88 12.86
C PHE A 74 2.42 -1.05 13.42
N ILE A 75 1.91 -1.42 14.60
CA ILE A 75 0.76 -0.78 15.26
C ILE A 75 1.20 0.24 16.32
N ARG A 76 2.51 0.33 16.60
CA ARG A 76 3.08 1.13 17.68
C ARG A 76 3.99 2.22 17.12
#